data_AF-A0A081D2D9-F1
#
_entry.id   AF-A0A081D2D9-F1
#
_cell.length_a   1.000
_cell.length_b   1.000
_cell.length_c   1.000
_cell.angle_alpha   90.00
_cell.angle_beta   90.00
_cell.angle_gamma   90.00
#
_symmetry.space_group_name_H-M   'P 1'
#
loop_
_entity.id
_entity.type
_entity.pdbx_description
1 polymer ?
#
loop_
_entity_poly.entity_id
_entity_poly.type
_entity_poly.pdbx_seq_one_letter_code
_entity_poly.pdbx_strand_id
1 'polypeptide(L)' 'MNIHSTRPDRSPEAVAARKKSTDQARAMNIRQGYQGDDALLEAATVAYVAGDLTREEYRARILPQPKG' A
#
# COMPACT_ATOMS: atom_id res chain seq x y z
N MET A 1 14.77 17.26 2.86
CA MET A 1 13.31 17.43 2.90
C MET A 1 12.84 16.86 4.23
N ASN A 2 12.51 17.70 5.22
CA ASN A 2 12.02 17.22 6.52
C ASN A 2 10.56 16.77 6.38
N ILE A 3 10.38 15.54 5.89
CA ILE A 3 9.12 14.82 6.03
C ILE A 3 9.01 14.43 7.50
N HIS A 4 8.48 15.33 8.31
CA HIS A 4 7.86 14.96 9.58
C HIS A 4 6.59 14.18 9.22
N SER A 5 6.75 12.94 8.74
CA SER A 5 5.63 12.05 8.49
C SER A 5 5.04 11.71 9.84
N THR A 6 4.04 12.48 10.26
CA THR A 6 3.10 12.03 11.27
C THR A 6 2.67 10.63 10.87
N ARG A 7 2.91 9.65 11.75
CA ARG A 7 2.52 8.26 11.46
C ARG A 7 1.06 8.28 10.97
N PRO A 8 0.74 7.52 9.90
CA PRO A 8 -0.63 7.46 9.40
C PRO A 8 -1.62 7.12 10.50
N ASP A 9 -2.82 7.67 10.42
CA ASP A 9 -3.92 7.33 11.32
C ASP A 9 -4.12 5.80 11.35
N ARG A 10 -4.25 5.25 12.56
CA ARG A 10 -4.45 3.83 12.84
C ARG A 10 -5.81 3.55 13.49
N SER A 11 -6.70 4.54 13.50
CA SER A 11 -8.09 4.34 13.87
C SER A 11 -8.69 3.16 13.09
N PRO A 12 -9.59 2.36 13.70
CA PRO A 12 -10.27 1.27 13.01
C PRO A 12 -10.92 1.71 11.69
N GLU A 13 -11.47 2.92 11.67
CA GLU A 13 -12.09 3.54 10.50
C GLU A 13 -11.07 3.76 9.37
N ALA A 14 -9.88 4.31 9.69
CA ALA A 14 -8.83 4.55 8.71
C ALA A 14 -8.23 3.24 8.16
N VAL A 15 -8.09 2.21 9.01
CA VAL A 15 -7.66 0.87 8.57
C VAL A 15 -8.71 0.25 7.65
N ALA A 16 -10.00 0.30 8.03
CA ALA A 16 -11.10 -0.24 7.22
C ALA A 16 -11.22 0.46 5.86
N ALA A 17 -11.07 1.79 5.83
CA ALA A 17 -11.09 2.57 4.60
C ALA A 17 -9.97 2.15 3.64
N ARG A 18 -8.72 2.04 4.13
CA ARG A 18 -7.59 1.58 3.31
C ARG A 18 -7.78 0.14 2.85
N LYS A 19 -8.19 -0.76 3.74
CA LYS A 19 -8.46 -2.16 3.40
C LYS A 19 -9.47 -2.25 2.25
N LYS A 20 -10.57 -1.50 2.33
CA LYS A 20 -11.58 -1.45 1.26
C LYS A 20 -10.97 -1.00 -0.07
N SER A 21 -10.18 0.07 -0.06
CA SER A 21 -9.52 0.56 -1.28
C SER A 21 -8.51 -0.45 -1.86
N THR A 22 -7.69 -1.08 -1.02
CA THR A 22 -6.70 -2.07 -1.47
C THR A 22 -7.37 -3.35 -1.99
N ASP A 23 -8.46 -3.80 -1.36
CA ASP A 23 -9.22 -4.97 -1.82
C ASP A 23 -9.88 -4.70 -3.18
N GLN A 24 -10.43 -3.49 -3.39
CA GLN A 24 -10.99 -3.08 -4.68
C GLN A 24 -9.91 -3.05 -5.76
N ALA A 25 -8.74 -2.46 -5.47
CA ALA A 25 -7.62 -2.44 -6.41
C ALA A 25 -7.15 -3.85 -6.76
N ARG A 26 -7.00 -4.73 -5.75
CA ARG A 26 -6.63 -6.13 -5.95
C ARG A 26 -7.65 -6.86 -6.81
N ALA A 27 -8.95 -6.68 -6.56
CA ALA A 27 -10.01 -7.28 -7.36
C ALA A 27 -9.96 -6.82 -8.83
N MET A 28 -9.68 -5.54 -9.09
CA MET A 28 -9.49 -5.05 -10.47
C MET A 28 -8.24 -5.63 -11.13
N ASN A 29 -7.13 -5.72 -10.40
CA ASN A 29 -5.90 -6.30 -10.93
C ASN A 29 -6.10 -7.78 -11.28
N ILE A 30 -6.75 -8.56 -10.41
CA ILE A 30 -7.07 -9.98 -10.67
C ILE A 30 -7.92 -10.12 -11.92
N ARG A 31 -8.91 -9.25 -12.13
CA ARG A 31 -9.73 -9.24 -13.36
C ARG A 31 -8.90 -8.97 -14.62
N GLN A 32 -7.77 -8.28 -14.50
CA GLN A 32 -6.84 -8.00 -15.59
C GLN A 32 -5.74 -9.07 -15.74
N GLY A 33 -5.84 -10.19 -15.00
CA GLY A 33 -4.91 -11.31 -15.07
C GLY A 33 -3.74 -11.24 -14.09
N TYR A 34 -3.74 -10.29 -13.14
CA TYR A 34 -2.78 -10.29 -12.04
C TYR A 34 -3.02 -11.48 -11.10
N GLN A 35 -2.01 -12.31 -10.88
CA GLN A 35 -2.16 -13.56 -10.12
C GLN A 35 -2.04 -13.37 -8.59
N GLY A 36 -1.45 -12.26 -8.12
CA GLY A 36 -1.30 -12.01 -6.68
C GLY A 36 -0.05 -12.60 -6.04
N ASP A 37 0.90 -13.11 -6.83
CA ASP A 37 2.10 -13.79 -6.32
C ASP A 37 3.27 -12.84 -6.02
N ASP A 38 3.06 -11.53 -6.07
CA ASP A 38 4.10 -10.57 -5.72
C ASP A 38 4.14 -10.37 -4.19
N ALA A 39 4.98 -11.17 -3.54
CA ALA A 39 5.16 -11.14 -2.09
C ALA A 39 5.58 -9.75 -1.55
N LEU A 40 6.31 -8.96 -2.35
CA LEU A 40 6.70 -7.60 -1.97
C LEU A 40 5.48 -6.68 -1.96
N LEU A 41 4.64 -6.74 -2.99
CA LEU A 41 3.40 -5.96 -3.07
C LEU A 41 2.44 -6.30 -1.92
N GLU A 42 2.23 -7.58 -1.65
CA GLU A 42 1.31 -8.03 -0.60
C GLU A 42 1.80 -7.58 0.79
N ALA A 43 3.09 -7.75 1.10
CA ALA A 43 3.67 -7.30 2.37
C ALA A 43 3.60 -5.77 2.54
N ALA A 44 3.90 -5.02 1.47
CA ALA A 44 3.80 -3.56 1.49
C ALA A 44 2.34 -3.10 1.67
N THR A 45 1.39 -3.79 1.04
CA THR A 45 -0.05 -3.48 1.14
C THR A 45 -0.55 -3.70 2.57
N VAL A 46 -0.15 -4.79 3.23
CA VAL A 46 -0.49 -5.06 4.63
C VAL A 46 0.03 -3.95 5.54
N ALA A 47 1.29 -3.56 5.40
CA ALA A 47 1.89 -2.49 6.20
C ALA A 47 1.25 -1.12 5.93
N TYR A 48 0.86 -0.84 4.68
CA TYR A 48 0.11 0.37 4.33
C TYR A 48 -1.30 0.40 4.96
N VAL A 49 -2.04 -0.72 4.92
CA VAL A 49 -3.38 -0.82 5.54
C VAL A 49 -3.31 -0.65 7.05
N ALA A 50 -2.28 -1.19 7.71
CA ALA A 50 -2.07 -1.03 9.15
C ALA A 50 -1.62 0.38 9.57
N GLY A 51 -1.17 1.21 8.62
CA GLY A 51 -0.58 2.51 8.92
C GLY A 51 0.85 2.45 9.45
N ASP A 52 1.54 1.35 9.14
CA ASP A 52 2.99 1.25 9.30
C ASP A 52 3.74 1.91 8.15
N LEU A 53 3.08 2.10 7.00
CA LEU A 53 3.60 2.90 5.88
C LEU A 53 2.67 4.06 5.55
N THR A 54 3.27 5.21 5.29
CA THR A 54 2.67 6.29 4.51
C THR A 54 2.45 5.84 3.05
N ARG A 55 1.65 6.59 2.32
CA ARG A 55 1.39 6.32 0.90
C ARG A 55 2.68 6.46 0.06
N GLU A 56 3.53 7.42 0.41
CA GLU A 56 4.80 7.69 -0.23
C GLU A 56 5.78 6.52 -0.03
N GLU A 57 5.90 6.01 1.20
CA GLU A 57 6.74 4.86 1.51
C GLU A 57 6.23 3.57 0.85
N TYR A 58 4.91 3.37 0.80
CA TYR A 58 4.31 2.27 0.07
C TYR A 58 4.68 2.33 -1.42
N ARG A 59 4.54 3.49 -2.06
CA ARG A 59 4.91 3.69 -3.48
C ARG A 59 6.40 3.45 -3.73
N ALA A 60 7.26 3.94 -2.83
CA ALA A 60 8.70 3.76 -2.97
C ALA A 60 9.12 2.29 -2.91
N ARG A 61 8.38 1.44 -2.19
CA ARG A 61 8.67 0.01 -2.08
C ARG A 61 8.24 -0.80 -3.31
N ILE A 62 7.08 -0.47 -3.90
CA ILE A 62 6.47 -1.32 -4.94
C ILE A 62 6.73 -0.81 -6.36
N LEU A 63 7.02 0.49 -6.52
CA LEU A 63 7.34 1.03 -7.83
C LEU A 63 8.84 0.86 -8.08
N PRO A 64 9.24 0.38 -9.27
CA PRO A 64 10.64 0.38 -9.65
C PRO A 64 11.19 1.80 -9.51
N GLN A 65 12.24 1.94 -8.72
CA GLN A 65 12.92 3.23 -8.60
C GLN A 65 13.54 3.56 -9.96
N PRO A 66 13.38 4.79 -10.47
CA PRO A 66 14.06 5.18 -11.70
C PRO A 66 15.56 4.95 -11.52
N LYS A 67 16.15 4.14 -12.39
CA LYS A 67 17.60 4.02 -12.48
C LYS A 67 18.10 5.36 -13.01
N GLY A 68 18.88 6.07 -12.19
CA GLY A 68 19.57 7.29 -12.60
C GLY A 68 20.60 7.05 -13.71
#